data_AF-A0A2K3JQV6-F1
#
_entry.id   AF-A0A2K3JQV6-F1
#
_cell.length_a   1.000
_cell.length_b   1.000
_cell.length_c   1.000
_cell.angle_alpha   90.00
_cell.angle_beta   90.00
_cell.angle_gamma   90.00
#
_symmetry.space_group_name_H-M   'P 1'
#
loop_
_entity.id
_entity.type
_entity.pdbx_description
1 polymer ?
#
loop_
_entity_poly.entity_id
_entity_poly.type
_entity_poly.pdbx_seq_one_letter_code
_entity_poly.pdbx_strand_id
1 'polypeptide(L)' 'MVVLTARNEKRGLDAVEKLKELGLSDFVVFHQLDVTDPTSVTSLAEFMKTQFGKLDILVNNAGVAGGILNRENLLRR' A
#
# COMPACT_ATOMS: atom_id res chain seq x y z
N MET A 1 -4.32 1.80 15.84
CA MET A 1 -5.00 1.62 14.53
C MET A 1 -3.93 1.48 13.47
N VAL A 2 -4.05 0.48 12.60
CA VAL A 2 -3.17 0.26 11.46
C VAL A 2 -3.96 0.54 10.19
N VAL A 3 -3.36 1.29 9.27
CA VAL A 3 -3.95 1.54 7.95
C VAL A 3 -3.22 0.65 6.97
N LEU A 4 -3.90 -0.43 6.57
CA LEU A 4 -3.38 -1.35 5.57
C LEU A 4 -3.57 -0.72 4.18
N THR A 5 -2.49 -0.65 3.41
CA THR A 5 -2.52 -0.07 2.08
C THR A 5 -2.11 -1.08 1.02
N ALA A 6 -2.79 -1.05 -0.12
CA ALA A 6 -2.39 -1.82 -1.30
C ALA A 6 -2.73 -1.06 -2.57
N ARG A 7 -1.89 -1.23 -3.61
CA ARG A 7 -2.18 -0.69 -4.94
C ARG A 7 -3.43 -1.31 -5.55
N ASN A 8 -3.60 -2.62 -5.36
CA ASN A 8 -4.76 -3.37 -5.85
C ASN A 8 -5.78 -3.53 -4.72
N GLU A 9 -6.96 -2.93 -4.89
CA GLU A 9 -8.01 -2.90 -3.87
C GLU A 9 -8.47 -4.28 -3.46
N LYS A 10 -8.75 -5.17 -4.43
CA LYS A 10 -9.20 -6.53 -4.15
C LYS A 10 -8.22 -7.27 -3.25
N ARG A 11 -6.92 -7.25 -3.60
CA ARG A 11 -5.89 -7.90 -2.78
C ARG A 11 -5.76 -7.28 -1.38
N GLY A 12 -5.98 -5.97 -1.26
CA GLY A 12 -5.99 -5.27 0.02
C GLY A 12 -7.16 -5.69 0.91
N LEU A 13 -8.37 -5.75 0.35
CA LEU A 13 -9.56 -6.21 1.05
C LEU A 13 -9.46 -7.68 1.45
N ASP A 14 -8.97 -8.55 0.55
CA ASP A 14 -8.71 -9.96 0.87
C ASP A 14 -7.73 -10.12 2.04
N ALA A 15 -6.72 -9.23 2.15
CA ALA A 15 -5.79 -9.22 3.27
C ALA A 15 -6.45 -8.75 4.57
N VAL A 16 -7.36 -7.76 4.51
CA VAL A 16 -8.17 -7.39 5.67
C VAL A 16 -9.02 -8.56 6.15
N GLU A 17 -9.73 -9.27 5.27
CA GLU A 17 -10.55 -10.43 5.66
C GLU A 17 -9.71 -11.50 6.39
N LYS A 18 -8.50 -11.80 5.91
CA LYS A 18 -7.58 -12.71 6.61
C LYS A 18 -7.18 -12.21 8.00
N LEU A 19 -7.03 -10.89 8.18
CA LEU A 19 -6.76 -10.29 9.49
C LEU A 19 -8.01 -10.34 10.38
N LYS A 20 -9.22 -10.28 9.81
CA LYS A 20 -10.47 -10.48 10.58
C LYS A 20 -10.57 -11.89 11.14
N GLU A 21 -10.17 -12.91 10.37
CA GLU A 21 -10.11 -14.30 10.83
C GLU A 21 -9.19 -14.48 12.05
N LEU A 22 -8.19 -13.60 12.20
CA LEU A 22 -7.26 -13.58 13.35
C LEU A 22 -7.77 -12.73 14.53
N GLY A 23 -9.00 -12.18 14.46
CA GLY A 23 -9.56 -11.32 15.48
C GLY A 23 -8.96 -9.90 15.54
N LEU A 24 -8.29 -9.47 14.46
CA LEU A 24 -7.63 -8.15 14.39
C LEU A 24 -8.43 -7.10 13.62
N SER A 25 -9.68 -7.42 13.24
CA SER A 25 -10.53 -6.57 12.40
C SER A 25 -10.67 -5.14 12.90
N ASP A 26 -10.80 -4.97 14.21
CA ASP A 26 -11.12 -3.68 14.83
C ASP A 26 -9.92 -2.75 14.90
N PHE A 27 -8.72 -3.27 14.62
CA PHE A 27 -7.47 -2.53 14.65
C PHE A 27 -6.94 -2.19 13.26
N VAL A 28 -7.62 -2.60 12.20
CA VAL A 28 -7.15 -2.45 10.81
C VAL A 28 -8.22 -1.80 9.95
N VAL A 29 -7.83 -0.74 9.24
CA VAL A 29 -8.64 -0.12 8.18
C VAL A 29 -7.89 -0.21 6.86
N PHE A 30 -8.61 -0.48 5.77
CA PHE A 30 -8.03 -0.46 4.42
C PHE A 30 -8.20 0.91 3.76
N HIS A 31 -7.15 1.36 3.07
CA HIS A 31 -7.23 2.46 2.11
C HIS A 31 -6.34 2.13 0.90
N GLN A 32 -6.82 2.39 -0.32
CA GLN A 32 -6.01 2.18 -1.52
C GLN A 32 -4.80 3.12 -1.52
N LEU A 33 -3.64 2.61 -1.96
CA LEU A 33 -2.44 3.41 -2.19
C LEU A 33 -1.61 2.83 -3.34
N ASP A 34 -1.43 3.61 -4.40
CA ASP A 34 -0.33 3.45 -5.33
C ASP A 34 0.73 4.52 -5.03
N VAL A 35 1.89 4.10 -4.52
CA VAL A 35 2.99 5.01 -4.15
C VAL A 35 3.59 5.75 -5.35
N THR A 36 3.28 5.32 -6.58
CA THR A 36 3.73 5.96 -7.82
C THR A 36 2.72 6.96 -8.39
N ASP A 37 1.50 7.02 -7.84
CA ASP A 37 0.45 7.95 -8.24
C ASP A 37 0.27 9.06 -7.18
N PRO A 38 0.64 10.32 -7.48
CA PRO A 38 0.47 11.45 -6.56
C PRO A 38 -0.97 11.67 -6.09
N THR A 39 -1.96 11.33 -6.90
CA THR A 39 -3.39 11.49 -6.54
C THR A 39 -3.76 10.50 -5.45
N SER A 40 -3.37 9.23 -5.63
CA SER A 40 -3.54 8.18 -4.63
C SER A 40 -2.84 8.51 -3.30
N VAL A 41 -1.60 9.02 -3.36
CA VAL A 41 -0.85 9.48 -2.18
C VAL A 41 -1.57 10.61 -1.45
N THR A 42 -2.07 11.60 -2.19
CA THR A 42 -2.78 12.76 -1.63
C THR A 42 -4.09 12.32 -0.94
N SER A 43 -4.85 11.44 -1.59
CA SER A 43 -6.08 10.87 -1.03
C SER A 43 -5.83 10.16 0.30
N LEU A 44 -4.77 9.34 0.41
CA LEU A 44 -4.41 8.70 1.67
C LEU A 44 -4.02 9.73 2.75
N ALA A 45 -3.24 10.76 2.39
CA ALA A 45 -2.82 11.79 3.33
C ALA A 45 -4.02 12.58 3.90
N GLU A 46 -4.99 12.92 3.05
CA GLU A 46 -6.23 13.57 3.46
C GLU A 46 -7.09 12.66 4.34
N PHE A 47 -7.19 11.39 4.00
CA PHE A 47 -7.87 10.39 4.81
C PHE A 47 -7.24 10.28 6.21
N MET A 48 -5.90 10.17 6.31
CA MET A 48 -5.19 10.16 7.59
C MET A 48 -5.45 11.41 8.42
N LYS A 49 -5.34 12.59 7.79
CA LYS A 49 -5.57 13.87 8.44
C LYS A 49 -7.00 13.98 8.98
N THR A 50 -7.98 13.53 8.21
CA THR A 50 -9.40 13.64 8.56
C THR A 50 -9.80 12.64 9.64
N GLN A 51 -9.35 11.39 9.56
CA GLN A 51 -9.76 10.32 10.48
C GLN A 51 -8.98 10.32 11.79
N PHE A 52 -7.66 10.61 11.73
CA PHE A 52 -6.77 10.40 12.87
C PHE A 52 -6.04 11.67 13.32
N GLY A 53 -5.96 12.70 12.47
CA GLY A 53 -5.31 13.98 12.79
C GLY A 53 -3.78 13.95 12.90
N LYS A 54 -3.17 12.76 12.99
CA LYS A 54 -1.72 12.55 13.05
C LYS A 54 -1.32 11.20 12.45
N LEU A 55 -0.03 11.06 12.15
CA LEU A 55 0.61 9.80 11.77
C LEU A 55 1.78 9.55 12.73
N ASP A 56 1.74 8.46 13.49
CA ASP A 56 2.79 8.13 14.46
C ASP A 56 3.91 7.29 13.84
N ILE A 57 3.58 6.37 12.93
CA ILE A 57 4.52 5.41 12.33
C ILE A 57 4.23 5.27 10.83
N LEU A 58 5.27 5.36 10.00
CA LEU A 58 5.21 5.08 8.56
C LEU A 58 6.18 3.95 8.20
N VAL A 59 5.67 2.92 7.53
CA VAL A 59 6.47 1.80 7.01
C VAL A 59 6.50 1.86 5.48
N ASN A 60 7.60 2.36 4.91
CA ASN A 60 7.80 2.44 3.46
C ASN A 60 8.21 1.07 2.87
N ASN A 61 7.29 0.10 2.89
CA ASN A 61 7.55 -1.28 2.47
C ASN A 61 7.24 -1.56 0.98
N ALA A 62 6.49 -0.68 0.30
CA ALA A 62 6.12 -0.91 -1.09
C ALA A 62 7.36 -0.99 -2.00
N GLY A 63 7.48 -2.07 -2.77
CA GLY A 63 8.60 -2.30 -3.67
C GLY A 63 8.29 -3.38 -4.71
N VAL A 64 9.06 -3.37 -5.79
CA VAL A 64 9.02 -4.39 -6.85
C VAL A 64 10.43 -4.87 -7.12
N ALA A 65 10.59 -6.14 -7.48
CA ALA A 65 11.85 -6.58 -8.08
C ALA A 65 12.05 -5.82 -9.40
N GLY A 66 13.24 -5.26 -9.62
CA GLY A 66 13.57 -4.60 -10.89
C GLY A 66 13.38 -5.54 -12.08
N GLY A 67 13.19 -4.98 -13.28
CA GLY A 67 13.00 -5.79 -14.48
C GLY A 67 14.16 -6.77 -14.71
N ILE A 68 13.85 -7.95 -15.25
CA ILE A 68 14.88 -8.87 -15.75
C ILE A 68 15.62 -8.15 -16.86
N LEU A 69 16.88 -7.77 -16.62
CA LEU A 69 17.77 -7.31 -17.68
C LEU A 69 18.01 -8.49 -18.62
N ASN A 70 17.29 -8.52 -19.75
CA ASN A 70 17.69 -9.41 -20.83
C ASN A 70 19.04 -8.91 -21.36
N ARG A 71 20.09 -9.71 -21.15
CA ARG A 71 21.48 -9.39 -21.52
C ARG A 71 21.61 -9.10 -23.03
N GLU A 72 20.71 -9.64 -23.85
CA GLU A 72 20.63 -9.38 -25.29
C GLU A 72 20.21 -7.94 -25.63
N ASN A 73 19.41 -7.28 -24.77
CA ASN A 73 19.00 -5.88 -24.99
C ASN A 73 20.10 -4.88 -24.62
N LEU A 74 21.11 -5.31 -23.86
CA LEU A 74 22.23 -4.46 -23.44
C LEU A 74 23.35 -4.39 -24.49
N LEU A 75 23.44 -5.41 -25.35
CA LEU A 75 24.50 -5.57 -26.36
C LEU A 75 24.12 -5.05 -27.76
N ARG A 76 22.92 -4.49 -27.92
CA ARG A 76 22.44 -3.88 -29.18
C ARG A 76 22.58 -2.35 -29.23
N ARG A 77 23.48 -1.78 -28.43
CA ARG A 77 23.88 -0.37 -28.54
C ARG A 77 25.16 -0.23 -29.33
#